data_AF-A0AAD0XZZ1-F1
#
_entry.id   AF-A0AAD0XZZ1-F1
#
_cell.length_a   1.000
_cell.length_b   1.000
_cell.length_c   1.000
_cell.angle_alpha   90.00
_cell.angle_beta   90.00
_cell.angle_gamma   90.00
#
_symmetry.space_group_name_H-M   'P 1'
#
loop_
_entity.id
_entity.type
_entity.pdbx_description
1 polymer ?
#
loop_
_entity_poly.entity_id
_entity_poly.type
_entity_poly.pdbx_seq_one_letter_code
_entity_poly.pdbx_strand_id
1 'polypeptide(L)'
;MEIKHEHVEIVLLAWAAEVGQAYAANAITEEYVRSGGTELRLVPGKAWANQQNIFHRWLKGETEQQREKIRLLLPAILRVLPREIRHRLSIYDTIERRALLAAQHAIGTAIDAHDDAIEAIYSKANQPVAVEVTKYH
;
A
#
# COMPACT_ATOMS: atom_id res chain seq x y z
N MET A 1 -2.87 -1.89 -21.48
CA MET A 1 -1.89 -1.70 -20.39
C MET A 1 -1.79 -3.01 -19.65
N GLU A 2 -0.63 -3.67 -19.70
CA GLU A 2 -0.44 -5.02 -19.13
C GLU A 2 0.29 -4.94 -17.79
N ILE A 3 -0.25 -5.61 -16.77
CA ILE A 3 0.34 -5.69 -15.45
C ILE A 3 1.44 -6.75 -15.52
N LYS A 4 2.72 -6.34 -15.45
CA LYS A 4 3.83 -7.28 -15.42
C LYS A 4 3.77 -8.15 -14.16
N HIS A 5 4.06 -9.44 -14.32
CA HIS A 5 4.06 -10.43 -13.24
C HIS A 5 4.96 -10.03 -12.07
N GLU A 6 6.15 -9.48 -12.37
CA GLU A 6 7.15 -9.10 -11.39
C GLU A 6 6.62 -8.01 -10.42
N HIS A 7 5.75 -7.12 -10.90
CA HIS A 7 5.10 -6.13 -10.05
C HIS A 7 4.05 -6.77 -9.14
N VAL A 8 3.31 -7.76 -9.65
CA VAL A 8 2.34 -8.53 -8.85
C VAL A 8 3.07 -9.28 -7.75
N GLU A 9 4.19 -9.92 -8.08
CA GLU A 9 5.05 -10.61 -7.12
C GLU A 9 5.51 -9.68 -5.99
N ILE A 10 6.14 -8.56 -6.33
CA ILE A 10 6.65 -7.60 -5.33
C ILE A 10 5.53 -7.11 -4.42
N VAL A 11 4.38 -6.74 -5.00
CA VAL A 11 3.26 -6.19 -4.23
C VAL A 11 2.60 -7.23 -3.35
N LEU A 12 2.43 -8.45 -3.87
CA LEU A 12 1.80 -9.53 -3.13
C LEU A 12 2.69 -10.02 -1.98
N LEU A 13 4.01 -10.07 -2.19
CA LEU A 13 4.97 -10.36 -1.13
C LEU A 13 5.02 -9.27 -0.07
N ALA A 14 4.97 -7.99 -0.47
CA ALA A 14 4.93 -6.87 0.47
C ALA A 14 3.65 -6.91 1.33
N TRP A 15 2.49 -7.11 0.71
CA TRP A 15 1.24 -7.24 1.45
C TRP A 15 1.27 -8.46 2.38
N ALA A 16 1.74 -9.61 1.90
CA ALA A 16 1.86 -10.80 2.73
C ALA A 16 2.85 -10.67 3.89
N ALA A 17 3.85 -9.79 3.79
CA ALA A 17 4.75 -9.48 4.89
C ALA A 17 4.03 -8.69 6.02
N GLU A 18 3.00 -7.92 5.68
CA GLU A 18 2.20 -7.15 6.66
C GLU A 18 1.13 -8.02 7.34
N VAL A 19 0.38 -8.82 6.56
CA VAL A 19 -0.80 -9.55 7.07
C VAL A 19 -0.59 -11.07 7.24
N GLY A 20 0.54 -11.59 6.75
CA GLY A 20 0.82 -13.02 6.69
C GLY A 20 0.31 -13.69 5.40
N GLN A 21 1.10 -14.62 4.87
CA GLN A 21 0.79 -15.32 3.62
C GLN A 21 -0.51 -16.14 3.68
N ALA A 22 -0.80 -16.79 4.81
CA ALA A 22 -2.02 -17.58 5.00
C ALA A 22 -3.28 -16.72 4.88
N TYR A 23 -3.27 -15.55 5.53
CA TYR A 23 -4.38 -14.60 5.49
C TYR A 23 -4.55 -14.04 4.07
N ALA A 24 -3.46 -13.57 3.46
CA ALA A 24 -3.47 -13.04 2.09
C ALA A 24 -4.00 -14.09 1.09
N ALA A 25 -3.55 -15.34 1.18
CA ALA A 25 -3.99 -16.43 0.32
C ALA A 25 -5.49 -16.72 0.47
N ASN A 26 -6.01 -16.71 1.71
CA ASN A 26 -7.43 -16.91 1.95
C ASN A 26 -8.27 -15.75 1.41
N ALA A 27 -7.87 -14.50 1.67
CA ALA A 27 -8.57 -13.32 1.16
C ALA A 27 -8.65 -13.33 -0.38
N ILE A 28 -7.54 -13.63 -1.06
CA ILE A 28 -7.51 -13.79 -2.53
C ILE A 28 -8.43 -14.93 -2.96
N THR A 29 -8.42 -16.06 -2.27
CA THR A 29 -9.24 -17.23 -2.62
C THR A 29 -10.74 -16.96 -2.43
N GLU A 30 -11.12 -16.29 -1.35
CA GLU A 30 -12.51 -15.92 -1.08
C GLU A 30 -13.03 -14.97 -2.13
N GLU A 31 -12.26 -13.94 -2.49
CA GLU A 31 -12.61 -13.03 -3.57
C GLU A 31 -12.59 -13.73 -4.94
N TYR A 32 -11.58 -14.59 -5.16
CA TYR A 32 -11.52 -15.73 -6.08
C TYR A 32 -12.90 -16.24 -6.52
N VAL A 33 -13.45 -16.99 -5.56
CA VAL A 33 -14.69 -17.73 -5.68
C VAL A 33 -15.89 -16.79 -5.68
N ARG A 34 -15.87 -15.71 -4.89
CA ARG A 34 -16.95 -14.71 -4.84
C ARG A 34 -17.19 -14.05 -6.19
N SER A 35 -16.13 -13.83 -6.96
CA SER A 35 -16.18 -13.26 -8.31
C SER A 35 -16.44 -14.30 -9.41
N GLY A 36 -16.73 -15.56 -9.04
CA GLY A 36 -17.09 -16.63 -9.98
C GLY A 36 -15.91 -17.40 -10.58
N GLY A 37 -14.71 -17.25 -10.02
CA GLY A 37 -13.53 -18.02 -10.45
C GLY A 37 -13.67 -19.52 -10.17
N THR A 38 -13.44 -20.34 -11.18
CA THR A 38 -13.61 -21.82 -11.09
C THR A 38 -12.47 -22.64 -11.71
N GLU A 39 -11.59 -21.99 -12.47
CA GLU A 39 -10.47 -22.60 -13.20
C GLU A 39 -9.34 -23.10 -12.28
N LEU A 40 -9.15 -22.43 -11.14
CA LEU A 40 -8.10 -22.74 -10.17
C LEU A 40 -8.66 -23.60 -9.04
N ARG A 41 -7.91 -24.62 -8.64
CA ARG A 41 -8.24 -25.48 -7.48
C ARG A 41 -7.91 -24.78 -6.16
N LEU A 42 -8.58 -23.66 -5.89
CA LEU A 42 -8.52 -22.92 -4.63
C LEU A 42 -9.83 -23.13 -3.86
N VAL A 43 -9.74 -23.29 -2.55
CA VAL A 43 -10.90 -23.60 -1.71
C VAL A 43 -10.93 -22.64 -0.50
N PRO A 44 -11.98 -21.83 -0.32
CA PRO A 44 -12.10 -20.96 0.85
C PRO A 44 -11.92 -21.73 2.16
N GLY A 45 -11.18 -21.15 3.12
CA GLY A 45 -10.89 -21.81 4.39
C GLY A 45 -9.75 -22.84 4.36
N LYS A 46 -9.21 -23.24 3.20
CA LYS A 46 -8.03 -24.12 3.09
C LYS A 46 -6.72 -23.31 2.99
N ALA A 47 -6.49 -22.44 3.97
CA ALA A 47 -5.44 -21.41 3.95
C ALA A 47 -4.05 -21.95 3.59
N TRP A 48 -3.62 -23.08 4.19
CA TRP A 48 -2.31 -23.67 3.91
C TRP A 48 -2.15 -24.16 2.46
N ALA A 49 -3.16 -24.85 1.92
CA ALA A 49 -3.13 -25.33 0.54
C ALA A 49 -3.18 -24.18 -0.47
N ASN A 50 -4.01 -23.17 -0.20
CA ASN A 50 -4.11 -21.96 -1.03
C ASN A 50 -2.79 -21.18 -0.99
N GLN A 51 -2.21 -21.00 0.19
CA GLN A 51 -0.90 -20.35 0.36
C GLN A 51 0.18 -21.07 -0.42
N GLN A 52 0.29 -22.40 -0.27
CA GLN A 52 1.28 -23.20 -0.97
C GLN A 52 1.17 -23.05 -2.49
N ASN A 53 -0.06 -23.06 -3.00
CA ASN A 53 -0.32 -22.86 -4.42
C ASN A 53 0.03 -21.44 -4.87
N ILE A 54 -0.51 -20.42 -4.22
CA ILE A 54 -0.36 -19.01 -4.63
C ILE A 54 1.10 -18.57 -4.46
N PHE A 55 1.63 -18.58 -3.25
CA PHE A 55 2.92 -17.95 -2.92
C PHE A 55 4.14 -18.78 -3.30
N HIS A 56 4.06 -20.11 -3.18
CA HIS A 56 5.24 -20.96 -3.35
C HIS A 56 5.29 -21.64 -4.72
N ARG A 57 4.13 -21.88 -5.36
CA ARG A 57 4.06 -22.61 -6.62
C ARG A 57 3.80 -21.73 -7.84
N TRP A 58 3.01 -20.67 -7.73
CA TRP A 58 2.59 -19.86 -8.88
C TRP A 58 3.25 -18.49 -8.91
N LEU A 59 3.43 -17.84 -7.76
CA LEU A 59 3.92 -16.47 -7.68
C LEU A 59 5.32 -16.27 -8.25
N LYS A 60 6.17 -17.31 -8.30
CA LYS A 60 7.49 -17.21 -8.94
C LYS A 60 7.44 -16.98 -10.45
N GLY A 61 6.35 -17.39 -11.13
CA GLY A 61 6.17 -17.15 -12.56
C GLY A 61 7.30 -17.65 -13.47
N GLU A 62 8.00 -18.72 -13.09
CA GLU A 62 9.09 -19.34 -13.86
C GLU A 62 8.58 -19.96 -15.18
N THR A 63 7.30 -20.33 -15.22
CA THR A 63 6.64 -20.88 -16.43
C THR A 63 5.40 -20.08 -16.82
N GLU A 64 5.03 -20.13 -18.10
CA GLU A 64 3.83 -19.44 -18.59
C GLU A 64 2.55 -19.93 -17.91
N GLN A 65 2.48 -21.22 -17.57
CA GLN A 65 1.35 -21.77 -16.82
C GLN A 65 1.25 -21.19 -15.39
N GLN A 66 2.37 -20.86 -14.76
CA GLN A 66 2.35 -20.19 -13.46
C GLN A 66 1.90 -18.74 -13.60
N ARG A 67 2.43 -18.03 -14.60
CA ARG A 67 2.02 -16.64 -14.92
C ARG A 67 0.53 -16.55 -15.22
N GLU A 68 0.00 -17.50 -16.00
CA GLU A 68 -1.42 -17.54 -16.35
C GLU A 68 -2.32 -17.72 -15.12
N LYS A 69 -1.93 -18.57 -14.17
CA LYS A 69 -2.67 -18.71 -12.90
C LYS A 69 -2.68 -17.40 -12.11
N ILE A 70 -1.57 -16.66 -12.11
CA ILE A 70 -1.53 -15.33 -11.48
C ILE A 70 -2.38 -14.32 -12.24
N ARG A 71 -2.42 -14.37 -13.58
CA ARG A 71 -3.32 -13.52 -14.39
C ARG A 71 -4.80 -13.79 -14.07
N LEU A 72 -5.19 -15.05 -13.92
CA LEU A 72 -6.55 -15.43 -13.49
C LEU A 72 -6.90 -14.89 -12.09
N LEU A 73 -5.93 -14.84 -11.18
CA LEU A 73 -6.11 -14.29 -9.83
C LEU A 73 -6.06 -12.76 -9.78
N LEU A 74 -5.57 -12.11 -10.82
CA LEU A 74 -5.28 -10.68 -10.81
C LEU A 74 -6.47 -9.79 -10.46
N PRO A 75 -7.70 -10.04 -10.96
CA PRO A 75 -8.87 -9.25 -10.55
C PRO A 75 -9.15 -9.38 -9.05
N ALA A 76 -8.99 -10.57 -8.48
CA ALA A 76 -9.20 -10.81 -7.06
C ALA A 76 -8.11 -10.15 -6.21
N ILE A 77 -6.84 -10.31 -6.60
CA ILE A 77 -5.69 -9.65 -5.97
C ILE A 77 -5.91 -8.13 -5.91
N LEU A 78 -6.29 -7.52 -7.03
CA LEU A 78 -6.55 -6.07 -7.10
C LEU A 78 -7.68 -5.63 -6.18
N ARG A 79 -8.69 -6.47 -5.94
CA ARG A 79 -9.83 -6.12 -5.08
C ARG A 79 -9.50 -6.23 -3.59
N VAL A 80 -8.70 -7.22 -3.20
CA VAL A 80 -8.34 -7.47 -1.79
C VAL A 80 -7.15 -6.64 -1.33
N LEU A 81 -6.30 -6.18 -2.24
CA LEU A 81 -5.17 -5.34 -1.87
C LEU A 81 -5.64 -4.03 -1.23
N PRO A 82 -5.07 -3.64 -0.07
CA PRO A 82 -5.27 -2.33 0.53
C PRO A 82 -4.96 -1.23 -0.48
N ARG A 83 -5.69 -0.11 -0.39
CA ARG A 83 -5.58 0.98 -1.37
C ARG A 83 -4.15 1.52 -1.41
N GLU A 84 -3.54 1.64 -0.25
CA GLU A 84 -2.19 2.16 0.01
C GLU A 84 -1.13 1.34 -0.74
N ILE A 85 -1.25 0.02 -0.72
CA ILE A 85 -0.28 -0.90 -1.36
C ILE A 85 -0.57 -1.04 -2.85
N ARG A 86 -1.84 -0.96 -3.26
CA ARG A 86 -2.26 -1.11 -4.67
C ARG A 86 -1.50 -0.17 -5.61
N HIS A 87 -1.11 0.99 -5.10
CA HIS A 87 -0.37 2.03 -5.81
C HIS A 87 1.06 1.65 -6.21
N ARG A 88 1.62 0.63 -5.55
CA ARG A 88 2.94 0.08 -5.84
C ARG A 88 2.94 -0.83 -7.08
N LEU A 89 1.77 -1.22 -7.59
CA LEU A 89 1.69 -1.88 -8.89
C LEU A 89 1.97 -0.82 -9.97
N SER A 90 2.95 -1.03 -10.85
CA SER A 90 3.39 -0.07 -11.89
C SER A 90 2.26 0.46 -12.80
N ILE A 91 1.19 -0.29 -12.94
CA ILE A 91 -0.09 0.11 -13.55
C ILE A 91 -0.73 1.36 -12.91
N TYR A 92 -0.48 1.60 -11.63
CA TYR A 92 -0.87 2.81 -10.91
C TYR A 92 0.26 3.83 -10.83
N ASP A 93 1.50 3.50 -11.22
CA ASP A 93 2.62 4.45 -11.38
C ASP A 93 2.49 5.21 -12.71
N THR A 94 1.32 5.79 -12.91
CA THR A 94 1.04 6.68 -14.05
C THR A 94 1.62 8.06 -13.78
N ILE A 95 1.83 8.86 -14.83
CA ILE A 95 2.29 10.25 -14.68
C ILE A 95 1.28 11.04 -13.84
N GLU A 96 -0.01 10.82 -14.11
CA GLU A 96 -1.14 11.39 -13.37
C GLU A 96 -1.05 11.04 -11.89
N ARG A 97 -0.68 9.79 -11.58
CA ARG A 97 -0.56 9.38 -10.19
C ARG A 97 0.67 9.98 -9.49
N ARG A 98 1.82 10.02 -10.16
CA ARG A 98 3.00 10.68 -9.59
C ARG A 98 2.75 12.15 -9.34
N ALA A 99 2.01 12.82 -10.23
CA ALA A 99 1.58 14.20 -10.03
C ALA A 99 0.67 14.35 -8.81
N LEU A 100 -0.33 13.47 -8.62
CA LEU A 100 -1.21 13.49 -7.46
C LEU A 100 -0.46 13.26 -6.14
N LEU A 101 0.51 12.34 -6.10
CA LEU A 101 1.34 12.09 -4.91
C LEU A 101 2.26 13.28 -4.61
N ALA A 102 2.87 13.88 -5.63
CA ALA A 102 3.68 15.09 -5.47
C ALA A 102 2.84 16.25 -4.93
N ALA A 103 1.61 16.43 -5.43
CA ALA A 103 0.68 17.42 -4.91
C ALA A 103 0.29 17.15 -3.45
N GLN A 104 -0.02 15.90 -3.10
CA GLN A 104 -0.33 15.52 -1.72
C GLN A 104 0.84 15.81 -0.76
N HIS A 105 2.06 15.51 -1.18
CA HIS A 105 3.25 15.80 -0.39
C HIS A 105 3.47 17.30 -0.20
N ALA A 106 3.38 18.08 -1.29
CA ALA A 106 3.51 19.53 -1.23
C ALA A 106 2.46 20.20 -0.33
N ILE A 107 1.22 19.70 -0.36
CA ILE A 107 0.15 20.16 0.54
C ILE A 107 0.49 19.84 1.99
N GLY A 108 0.96 18.62 2.28
CA GLY A 108 1.38 18.23 3.64
C GLY A 108 2.46 19.16 4.19
N THR A 109 3.52 19.40 3.41
CA THR A 109 4.59 20.33 3.79
C THR A 109 4.10 21.76 4.01
N ALA A 110 3.11 22.23 3.22
CA ALA A 110 2.54 23.55 3.41
C ALA A 110 1.70 23.66 4.70
N ILE A 111 1.01 22.59 5.08
CA ILE A 111 0.28 22.51 6.35
C ILE A 111 1.27 22.54 7.51
N ASP A 112 2.30 21.69 7.48
CA ASP A 112 3.31 21.64 8.54
C ASP A 112 3.99 23.02 8.73
N ALA A 113 4.36 23.69 7.64
CA ALA A 113 4.94 25.03 7.69
C ALA A 113 3.98 26.10 8.23
N HIS A 114 2.68 25.95 8.00
CA HIS A 114 1.68 26.84 8.57
C HIS A 114 1.57 26.64 10.08
N ASP A 115 1.50 25.40 10.54
CA ASP A 115 1.40 25.06 11.96
C ASP A 115 2.63 25.55 12.74
N ASP A 116 3.84 25.35 12.18
CA ASP A 116 5.10 25.88 12.75
C ASP A 116 5.07 27.42 12.88
N ALA A 117 4.54 28.12 11.88
CA ALA A 117 4.44 29.58 11.90
C ALA A 117 3.45 30.06 12.98
N ILE A 118 2.33 29.37 13.14
CA ILE A 118 1.35 29.65 14.18
C ILE A 118 1.96 29.42 15.56
N GLU A 119 2.65 28.30 15.78
CA GLU A 119 3.33 28.00 17.05
C GLU A 119 4.38 29.06 17.40
N ALA A 120 5.14 29.54 16.41
CA ALA A 120 6.12 30.60 16.62
C ALA A 120 5.47 31.94 17.02
N ILE A 121 4.31 32.29 16.44
CA ILE A 121 3.56 33.49 16.81
C ILE A 121 3.05 33.38 18.25
N TYR A 122 2.43 32.26 18.61
CA TYR A 122 1.94 32.02 19.97
C TYR A 122 3.07 32.06 21.00
N SER A 123 4.21 31.43 20.67
CA SER A 123 5.39 31.43 21.53
C SER A 123 5.95 32.83 21.76
N LYS A 124 6.01 33.68 20.72
CA LYS A 124 6.42 35.08 20.86
C LYS A 124 5.43 35.92 21.66
N ALA A 125 4.13 35.71 21.49
CA ALA A 125 3.10 36.42 22.23
C ALA A 125 3.09 36.08 23.73
N ASN A 126 3.48 34.86 24.07
CA ASN A 126 3.52 34.35 25.45
C ASN A 126 4.93 34.37 26.07
N GLN A 127 5.92 35.01 25.44
CA GLN A 127 7.22 35.24 26.08
C GLN A 127 7.04 36.24 27.24
N PRO A 128 7.44 35.90 28.48
CA PRO A 128 7.38 36.85 29.58
C PRO A 128 8.31 38.02 29.26
N VAL A 129 7.76 39.23 29.29
CA VAL A 129 8.54 40.47 29.20
C VAL A 129 9.55 40.44 30.33
N ALA A 130 10.83 40.24 30.00
CA ALA A 130 11.91 40.42 30.94
C ALA A 130 11.91 41.90 31.35
N VAL A 131 11.37 42.18 32.54
CA VAL A 131 11.40 43.51 33.13
C VAL A 131 12.87 43.80 33.42
N GLU A 132 13.52 44.64 32.60
CA GLU A 132 14.84 45.18 32.93
C GLU A 132 14.72 46.00 34.21
N VAL A 133 15.14 45.43 35.32
CA VAL A 133 15.28 46.15 36.57
C VAL A 133 16.53 47.02 36.46
N THR A 134 16.34 48.28 36.04
CA THR A 134 17.41 49.29 36.05
C THR A 134 17.92 49.47 37.48
N LYS A 135 19.12 48.97 37.79
CA LYS A 135 19.79 49.20 39.06
C LYS A 135 20.29 50.65 39.12
N TYR A 136 19.52 51.52 39.76
CA TYR A 136 20.02 52.82 40.21
C TYR A 136 21.11 52.60 41.27
N HIS A 137 22.30 53.10 40.99
CA HIS A 137 23.46 53.16 41.91
C HIS A 137 23.43 54.47 42.69
#